data_AF-A0A0M3JT99-F1
#
_entry.id   AF-A0A0M3JT99-F1
#
_cell.length_a   1.000
_cell.length_b   1.000
_cell.length_c   1.000
_cell.angle_alpha   90.00
_cell.angle_beta   90.00
_cell.angle_gamma   90.00
#
_symmetry.space_group_name_H-M   'P 1'
#
loop_
_entity.id
_entity.type
_entity.pdbx_description
1 polymer ?
#
loop_
_entity_poly.entity_id
_entity_poly.type
_entity_poly.pdbx_seq_one_letter_code
_entity_poly.pdbx_strand_id
1 'polypeptide(L)'
;MSAIELSSARSVKWALVQPPYWHFVNGFSGTMERYDRAITIFSPDGHLFQVEYAQEAVKKGSTAVGVCGRDCVVIGVEKKSIPTLQDDRTVRKIHCIDEHVMLAFAGLSADARVLVDRARVECQTYKLTLEDPVTVGYIARFIANTKQRFTQSPGRRPFGISMLVGGFDFDGTPRLFKTEPSGAYYEYFANSTGRGEKPVREYLEEHYSDETIVDEGNVLKLVVRALSQVVQSGAQNIEIAVMRPAEKKGRVNYRVLPLEEVEELLKVVEAERAEAEAEEQAKKGAHGGSPK
;
A
#
# COMPACT_ATOMS: atom_id res chain seq x y z
N MET A 1 -66.45 -51.86 -19.97
CA MET A 1 -66.16 -52.19 -21.38
C MET A 1 -66.96 -51.18 -22.21
N SER A 2 -66.44 -50.35 -23.10
CA SER A 2 -65.16 -50.25 -23.80
C SER A 2 -64.97 -48.79 -24.27
N ALA A 3 -63.73 -48.48 -24.69
CA ALA A 3 -63.18 -47.18 -25.05
C ALA A 3 -63.96 -46.36 -26.11
N ILE A 4 -63.90 -45.03 -25.95
CA ILE A 4 -64.37 -43.99 -26.86
C ILE A 4 -63.19 -43.43 -27.68
N GLU A 5 -63.54 -42.94 -28.87
CA GLU A 5 -62.80 -42.70 -30.09
C GLU A 5 -61.82 -41.50 -30.17
N LEU A 6 -60.83 -41.74 -31.04
CA LEU A 6 -60.27 -40.91 -32.13
C LEU A 6 -59.77 -39.48 -31.87
N SER A 7 -58.44 -39.39 -31.97
CA SER A 7 -57.58 -38.22 -32.11
C SER A 7 -57.86 -37.40 -33.36
N SER A 8 -57.98 -36.08 -33.16
CA SER A 8 -58.14 -35.00 -34.12
C SER A 8 -56.99 -34.88 -35.16
N ALA A 9 -57.39 -34.45 -36.36
CA ALA A 9 -56.62 -34.36 -37.59
C ALA A 9 -55.63 -33.18 -37.65
N ARG A 10 -54.45 -33.44 -38.23
CA ARG A 10 -53.45 -32.42 -38.61
C ARG A 10 -53.80 -31.83 -39.98
N SER A 11 -53.80 -30.50 -40.08
CA SER A 11 -53.78 -29.78 -41.36
C SER A 11 -52.48 -28.96 -41.46
N VAL A 12 -51.80 -29.18 -42.58
CA VAL A 12 -50.49 -28.64 -42.99
C VAL A 12 -50.68 -27.25 -43.59
N LYS A 13 -49.73 -26.30 -43.44
CA LYS A 13 -49.34 -25.34 -44.51
C LYS A 13 -47.99 -24.63 -44.22
N TRP A 14 -47.03 -24.88 -45.11
CA TRP A 14 -45.95 -24.07 -45.69
C TRP A 14 -45.02 -23.23 -44.80
N ALA A 15 -43.77 -23.69 -44.69
CA ALA A 15 -42.63 -22.91 -44.23
C ALA A 15 -42.19 -21.91 -45.33
N LEU A 16 -42.31 -20.61 -45.04
CA LEU A 16 -41.65 -19.54 -45.79
C LEU A 16 -40.34 -19.17 -45.10
N VAL A 17 -39.30 -19.06 -45.93
CA VAL A 17 -37.91 -18.77 -45.64
C VAL A 17 -37.75 -17.46 -44.85
N GLN A 18 -37.04 -17.49 -43.72
CA GLN A 18 -36.62 -16.29 -42.98
C GLN A 18 -35.26 -15.79 -43.52
N PRO A 19 -35.11 -14.50 -43.87
CA PRO A 19 -33.81 -13.92 -44.21
C PRO A 19 -32.99 -13.64 -42.94
N PRO A 20 -31.64 -13.66 -43.01
CA PRO A 20 -30.82 -13.51 -41.83
C PRO A 20 -30.34 -12.05 -41.64
N TYR A 21 -30.05 -11.70 -40.39
CA TYR A 21 -29.27 -10.55 -39.93
C TYR A 21 -29.84 -9.13 -40.07
N TRP A 22 -30.27 -8.59 -38.92
CA TRP A 22 -30.06 -7.18 -38.55
C TRP A 22 -29.66 -7.13 -37.07
N HIS A 23 -28.36 -7.31 -36.79
CA HIS A 23 -27.80 -6.82 -35.53
C HIS A 23 -27.43 -5.36 -35.74
N PHE A 24 -28.15 -4.47 -35.05
CA PHE A 24 -27.75 -3.10 -34.84
C PHE A 24 -26.38 -3.10 -34.14
N VAL A 25 -25.33 -2.76 -34.88
CA VAL A 25 -23.99 -2.58 -34.32
C VAL A 25 -23.97 -1.22 -33.64
N ASN A 26 -24.13 -1.20 -32.31
CA ASN A 26 -23.64 -0.08 -31.50
C ASN A 26 -22.11 -0.12 -31.53
N GLY A 27 -21.53 0.46 -32.58
CA GLY A 27 -20.09 0.59 -32.77
C GLY A 27 -19.53 1.69 -31.87
N PHE A 28 -19.27 1.38 -30.60
CA PHE A 28 -18.40 2.21 -29.76
C PHE A 28 -17.65 1.43 -28.64
N SER A 29 -17.62 0.09 -28.67
CA SER A 29 -16.97 -0.73 -27.63
C SER A 29 -15.71 -1.51 -28.06
N GLY A 30 -15.39 -1.57 -29.36
CA GLY A 30 -14.30 -2.43 -29.86
C GLY A 30 -12.89 -1.86 -29.79
N THR A 31 -12.73 -0.55 -29.61
CA THR A 31 -11.40 0.10 -29.55
C THR A 31 -10.76 -0.04 -28.18
N MET A 32 -11.55 0.03 -27.10
CA MET A 32 -11.05 -0.02 -25.72
C MET A 32 -10.46 -1.39 -25.36
N GLU A 33 -11.12 -2.49 -25.77
CA GLU A 33 -10.62 -3.86 -25.56
C GLU A 33 -9.28 -4.16 -26.26
N ARG A 34 -8.95 -3.43 -27.34
CA ARG A 34 -7.74 -3.69 -28.12
C ARG A 34 -6.49 -3.11 -27.47
N TYR A 35 -6.60 -1.92 -26.87
CA TYR A 35 -5.51 -1.29 -26.11
C TYR A 35 -5.27 -1.98 -24.77
N ASP A 36 -6.33 -2.53 -24.18
CA ASP A 36 -6.27 -3.26 -22.91
C ASP A 36 -5.34 -4.48 -22.95
N ARG A 37 -5.24 -5.15 -24.12
CA ARG A 37 -4.37 -6.32 -24.32
C ARG A 37 -2.90 -5.98 -24.57
N ALA A 38 -2.60 -4.75 -24.93
CA ALA A 38 -1.25 -4.36 -25.31
C ALA A 38 -0.53 -3.68 -24.14
N ILE A 39 0.52 -4.33 -23.63
CA ILE A 39 1.04 -4.04 -22.29
C ILE A 39 1.63 -2.63 -22.15
N THR A 40 2.28 -2.14 -23.20
CA THR A 40 3.06 -0.88 -23.18
C THR A 40 2.56 0.13 -24.22
N ILE A 41 1.26 0.13 -24.50
CA ILE A 41 0.65 1.03 -25.49
C ILE A 41 -0.21 2.08 -24.78
N PHE A 42 -0.09 3.33 -25.24
CA PHE A 42 -0.93 4.43 -24.78
C PHE A 42 -2.36 4.30 -25.30
N SER A 43 -3.33 4.62 -24.46
CA SER A 43 -4.70 4.85 -24.89
C SER A 43 -4.78 6.09 -25.80
N PRO A 44 -5.88 6.27 -26.57
CA PRO A 44 -6.10 7.47 -27.35
C PRO A 44 -6.03 8.77 -26.52
N ASP A 45 -6.37 8.70 -25.24
CA ASP A 45 -6.35 9.82 -24.29
C ASP A 45 -4.99 10.00 -23.58
N GLY A 46 -3.98 9.19 -23.93
CA GLY A 46 -2.62 9.27 -23.37
C GLY A 46 -2.41 8.49 -22.06
N HIS A 47 -3.36 7.63 -21.67
CA HIS A 47 -3.26 6.82 -20.46
C HIS A 47 -2.50 5.52 -20.69
N LEU A 48 -1.92 4.97 -19.63
CA LEU A 48 -1.28 3.65 -19.65
C LEU A 48 -2.04 2.69 -18.72
N PHE A 49 -3.05 2.01 -19.26
CA PHE A 49 -4.00 1.22 -18.47
C PHE A 49 -3.36 0.15 -17.59
N GLN A 50 -2.28 -0.48 -18.04
CA GLN A 50 -1.57 -1.49 -17.24
C GLN A 50 -0.95 -0.91 -15.95
N VAL A 51 -0.56 0.37 -15.97
CA VAL A 51 -0.08 1.05 -14.76
C VAL A 51 -1.26 1.42 -13.85
N GLU A 52 -2.39 1.84 -14.41
CA GLU A 52 -3.61 2.11 -13.64
C GLU A 52 -4.12 0.84 -12.95
N TYR A 53 -4.11 -0.31 -13.63
CA TYR A 53 -4.47 -1.59 -13.02
C TYR A 53 -3.48 -2.02 -11.94
N ALA A 54 -2.19 -1.74 -12.13
CA ALA A 54 -1.19 -1.98 -11.10
C ALA A 54 -1.44 -1.10 -9.87
N GLN A 55 -1.86 0.15 -10.04
CA GLN A 55 -2.29 1.01 -8.94
C GLN A 55 -3.56 0.50 -8.25
N GLU A 56 -4.52 -0.06 -8.99
CA GLU A 56 -5.69 -0.72 -8.39
C GLU A 56 -5.30 -1.97 -7.59
N ALA A 57 -4.27 -2.71 -8.01
CA ALA A 57 -3.72 -3.81 -7.23
C ALA A 57 -3.08 -3.31 -5.92
N VAL A 58 -2.40 -2.16 -5.94
CA VAL A 58 -1.86 -1.51 -4.73
C VAL A 58 -2.98 -1.14 -3.76
N LYS A 59 -4.06 -0.52 -4.25
CA LYS A 59 -5.22 -0.12 -3.43
C LYS A 59 -5.92 -1.30 -2.74
N LYS A 60 -5.72 -2.53 -3.22
CA LYS A 60 -6.22 -3.77 -2.58
C LYS A 60 -5.23 -4.39 -1.60
N GLY A 61 -3.97 -3.96 -1.59
CA GLY A 61 -2.95 -4.40 -0.66
C GLY A 61 -3.21 -3.90 0.77
N SER A 62 -2.69 -4.60 1.79
CA SER A 62 -2.79 -4.11 3.17
C SER A 62 -2.05 -2.80 3.34
N THR A 63 -2.56 -1.94 4.22
CA THR A 63 -2.06 -0.59 4.46
C THR A 63 -0.63 -0.62 5.02
N ALA A 64 0.20 0.31 4.61
CA ALA A 64 1.49 0.63 5.19
C ALA A 64 1.59 2.14 5.43
N VAL A 65 2.25 2.53 6.51
CA VAL A 65 2.47 3.91 6.93
C VAL A 65 3.95 4.08 7.26
N GLY A 66 4.54 5.19 6.82
CA GLY A 66 5.90 5.58 7.14
C GLY A 66 5.92 7.01 7.67
N VAL A 67 6.69 7.26 8.72
CA VAL A 67 6.87 8.58 9.33
C VAL A 67 8.35 8.80 9.63
N CYS A 68 8.87 9.93 9.18
CA CYS A 68 10.16 10.47 9.62
C CYS A 68 9.97 11.27 10.91
N GLY A 69 10.60 10.80 11.99
CA GLY A 69 10.83 11.57 13.19
C GLY A 69 12.05 12.47 13.07
N ARG A 70 12.40 13.18 14.15
CA ARG A 70 13.69 13.90 14.24
C ARG A 70 14.89 12.95 14.22
N ASP A 71 14.83 11.90 15.06
CA ASP A 71 15.91 10.93 15.24
C ASP A 71 15.44 9.47 15.05
N CYS A 72 14.37 9.26 14.27
CA CYS A 72 13.88 7.92 13.94
C CYS A 72 13.16 7.90 12.59
N VAL A 73 13.12 6.73 11.95
CA VAL A 73 12.17 6.43 10.87
C VAL A 73 11.34 5.25 11.32
N VAL A 74 10.03 5.39 11.31
CA VAL A 74 9.09 4.35 11.74
C VAL A 74 8.24 3.92 10.55
N ILE A 75 8.15 2.61 10.32
CA ILE A 75 7.25 2.02 9.35
C ILE A 75 6.31 1.05 10.07
N GLY A 76 5.01 1.30 9.96
CA GLY A 76 3.96 0.42 10.43
C GLY A 76 3.20 -0.19 9.26
N VAL A 77 2.86 -1.48 9.36
CA VAL A 77 2.11 -2.20 8.34
C VAL A 77 0.93 -2.94 8.95
N GLU A 78 -0.18 -2.97 8.22
CA GLU A 78 -1.29 -3.85 8.51
C GLU A 78 -0.89 -5.30 8.23
N LYS A 79 -0.94 -6.10 9.29
CA LYS A 79 -0.78 -7.55 9.27
C LYS A 79 -2.17 -8.20 9.23
N LYS A 80 -2.35 -9.16 8.34
CA LYS A 80 -3.58 -9.97 8.32
C LYS A 80 -3.44 -11.09 9.33
N SER A 81 -4.54 -11.44 10.00
CA SER A 81 -4.59 -12.62 10.85
C SER A 81 -4.09 -13.85 10.08
N ILE A 82 -3.10 -14.51 10.66
CA ILE A 82 -2.45 -15.67 10.07
C ILE A 82 -3.15 -16.91 10.62
N PRO A 83 -3.55 -17.87 9.77
CA PRO A 83 -4.09 -19.14 10.22
C PRO A 83 -3.13 -19.82 11.20
N THR A 84 -3.66 -20.48 12.23
CA THR A 84 -2.85 -21.13 13.29
C THR A 84 -1.86 -22.17 12.77
N LEU A 85 -2.11 -22.74 11.58
CA LEU A 85 -1.24 -23.73 10.93
C LEU A 85 -0.17 -23.10 10.03
N GLN A 86 -0.16 -21.78 9.87
CA GLN A 86 0.82 -21.08 9.05
C GLN A 86 1.91 -20.46 9.92
N ASP A 87 3.17 -20.64 9.52
CA ASP A 87 4.31 -20.00 10.18
C ASP A 87 4.31 -18.49 9.91
N ASP A 88 4.11 -17.73 10.97
CA ASP A 88 4.10 -16.27 10.98
C ASP A 88 5.37 -15.66 10.35
N ARG A 89 6.52 -16.31 10.51
CA ARG A 89 7.81 -15.81 10.01
C ARG A 89 7.86 -15.66 8.49
N THR A 90 6.97 -16.33 7.77
CA THR A 90 6.92 -16.34 6.30
C THR A 90 6.20 -15.15 5.70
N VAL A 91 5.38 -14.44 6.49
CA VAL A 91 4.54 -13.32 6.02
C VAL A 91 5.07 -12.00 6.57
N ARG A 92 6.13 -11.50 5.94
CA ARG A 92 6.71 -10.19 6.28
C ARG A 92 6.44 -9.19 5.17
N LYS A 93 6.19 -7.94 5.58
CA LYS A 93 6.07 -6.81 4.67
C LYS A 93 7.18 -5.79 4.84
N ILE A 94 7.74 -5.70 6.05
CA ILE A 94 8.89 -4.86 6.33
C ILE A 94 10.17 -5.66 6.03
N HIS A 95 11.01 -5.10 5.17
CA HIS A 95 12.28 -5.69 4.77
C HIS A 95 13.41 -4.70 4.98
N CYS A 96 14.42 -5.11 5.75
CA CYS A 96 15.72 -4.47 5.73
C CYS A 96 16.46 -4.86 4.44
N ILE A 97 16.92 -3.86 3.67
CA ILE A 97 17.64 -4.06 2.40
C ILE A 97 19.12 -3.69 2.49
N ASP A 98 19.49 -2.85 3.45
CA ASP A 98 20.85 -2.59 3.88
C ASP A 98 20.84 -2.17 5.35
N GLU A 99 21.99 -2.09 6.00
CA GLU A 99 22.09 -1.78 7.43
C GLU A 99 21.27 -0.55 7.85
N HIS A 100 21.22 0.48 7.01
CA HIS A 100 20.58 1.78 7.23
C HIS A 100 19.33 2.04 6.40
N VAL A 101 18.81 1.03 5.69
CA VAL A 101 17.62 1.17 4.83
C VAL A 101 16.65 0.01 5.01
N MET A 102 15.41 0.35 5.36
CA MET A 102 14.27 -0.55 5.35
C MET A 102 13.22 -0.12 4.33
N LEU A 103 12.34 -1.05 3.98
CA LEU A 103 11.18 -0.74 3.16
C LEU A 103 9.97 -1.55 3.59
N ALA A 104 8.79 -1.04 3.29
CA ALA A 104 7.54 -1.79 3.28
C ALA A 104 6.84 -1.64 1.94
N PHE A 105 5.89 -2.52 1.66
CA PHE A 105 5.15 -2.48 0.40
C PHE A 105 3.65 -2.76 0.57
N ALA A 106 2.86 -2.25 -0.37
CA ALA A 106 1.48 -2.64 -0.59
C ALA A 106 1.32 -3.13 -2.05
N GLY A 107 0.48 -4.16 -2.23
CA GLY A 107 0.23 -4.81 -3.52
C GLY A 107 0.65 -6.28 -3.54
N LEU A 108 1.14 -6.77 -4.68
CA LEU A 108 1.50 -8.17 -4.91
C LEU A 108 2.81 -8.57 -4.19
N SER A 109 2.75 -9.50 -3.24
CA SER A 109 3.95 -9.95 -2.49
C SER A 109 5.02 -10.62 -3.35
N ALA A 110 4.64 -11.30 -4.44
CA ALA A 110 5.58 -11.91 -5.37
C ALA A 110 6.45 -10.86 -6.08
N ASP A 111 5.83 -9.75 -6.48
CA ASP A 111 6.50 -8.61 -7.11
C ASP A 111 7.44 -7.91 -6.13
N ALA A 112 7.00 -7.78 -4.87
CA ALA A 112 7.81 -7.20 -3.80
C ALA A 112 9.10 -7.99 -3.56
N ARG A 113 9.03 -9.32 -3.52
CA ARG A 113 10.21 -10.18 -3.34
C ARG A 113 11.28 -9.90 -4.40
N VAL A 114 10.87 -9.80 -5.68
CA VAL A 114 11.79 -9.51 -6.79
C VAL A 114 12.47 -8.15 -6.62
N LEU A 115 11.72 -7.12 -6.23
CA LEU A 115 12.28 -5.78 -6.07
C LEU A 115 13.13 -5.63 -4.81
N VAL A 116 12.77 -6.30 -3.71
CA VAL A 116 13.58 -6.37 -2.47
C VAL A 116 14.93 -7.02 -2.76
N ASP A 117 14.95 -8.16 -3.44
CA ASP A 117 16.20 -8.87 -3.72
C ASP A 117 17.10 -8.08 -4.68
N ARG A 118 16.51 -7.44 -5.70
CA ARG A 118 17.26 -6.53 -6.57
C ARG A 118 17.82 -5.32 -5.81
N ALA A 119 17.04 -4.72 -4.92
CA ALA A 119 17.49 -3.59 -4.12
C ALA A 119 18.65 -3.99 -3.20
N ARG A 120 18.60 -5.16 -2.56
CA ARG A 120 19.71 -5.69 -1.74
C ARG A 120 20.99 -5.86 -2.53
N VAL A 121 20.90 -6.48 -3.72
CA VAL A 121 22.05 -6.65 -4.61
C VAL A 121 22.61 -5.29 -5.02
N GLU A 122 21.76 -4.32 -5.34
CA GLU A 122 22.19 -2.97 -5.70
C GLU A 122 22.90 -2.28 -4.54
N CYS A 123 22.39 -2.35 -3.31
CA CYS A 123 23.04 -1.76 -2.13
C CYS A 123 24.48 -2.29 -1.98
N GLN A 124 24.67 -3.60 -2.09
CA GLN A 124 26.00 -4.22 -1.96
C GLN A 124 26.90 -3.91 -3.16
N THR A 125 26.34 -3.85 -4.38
CA THR A 125 27.09 -3.52 -5.60
C THR A 125 27.60 -2.08 -5.55
N TYR A 126 26.74 -1.14 -5.14
CA TYR A 126 27.10 0.26 -4.96
C TYR A 126 28.21 0.41 -3.91
N LYS A 127 28.04 -0.22 -2.74
CA LYS A 127 29.04 -0.20 -1.67
C LYS A 127 30.38 -0.81 -2.07
N LEU A 128 30.37 -1.88 -2.86
CA LEU A 128 31.60 -2.49 -3.39
C LEU A 128 32.32 -1.57 -4.38
N THR A 129 31.56 -0.82 -5.19
CA THR A 129 32.12 0.00 -6.27
C THR A 129 32.59 1.36 -5.78
N LEU A 130 31.85 1.97 -4.85
CA LEU A 130 32.06 3.34 -4.40
C LEU A 130 32.57 3.44 -2.96
N GLU A 131 32.71 2.30 -2.26
CA GLU A 131 33.14 2.18 -0.86
C GLU A 131 32.23 2.86 0.18
N ASP A 132 31.22 3.61 -0.27
CA ASP A 132 30.19 4.25 0.55
C ASP A 132 28.84 3.52 0.47
N PRO A 133 28.04 3.52 1.55
CA PRO A 133 26.66 3.02 1.50
C PRO A 133 25.78 3.85 0.56
N VAL A 134 24.71 3.24 0.04
CA VAL A 134 23.71 3.97 -0.76
C VAL A 134 23.00 5.05 0.06
N THR A 135 22.64 6.16 -0.55
CA THR A 135 21.64 7.06 0.05
C THR A 135 20.23 6.48 -0.11
N VAL A 136 19.30 6.85 0.78
CA VAL A 136 17.90 6.39 0.71
C VAL A 136 17.26 6.85 -0.61
N GLY A 137 17.55 8.08 -1.03
CA GLY A 137 17.08 8.63 -2.31
C GLY A 137 17.68 7.92 -3.53
N TYR A 138 18.93 7.44 -3.47
CA TYR A 138 19.53 6.65 -4.54
C TYR A 138 18.80 5.33 -4.73
N ILE A 139 18.60 4.56 -3.66
CA ILE A 139 18.00 3.24 -3.76
C ILE A 139 16.50 3.32 -4.11
N ALA A 140 15.79 4.35 -3.62
CA ALA A 140 14.41 4.64 -4.05
C ALA A 140 14.32 4.90 -5.57
N ARG A 141 15.23 5.71 -6.11
CA ARG A 141 15.34 5.98 -7.55
C ARG A 141 15.70 4.72 -8.35
N PHE A 142 16.60 3.88 -7.85
CA PHE A 142 16.92 2.60 -8.50
C PHE A 142 15.69 1.69 -8.61
N ILE A 143 14.90 1.57 -7.52
CA ILE A 143 13.65 0.81 -7.50
C ILE A 143 12.65 1.41 -8.50
N ALA A 144 12.46 2.74 -8.49
CA ALA A 144 11.58 3.45 -9.42
C ALA A 144 11.98 3.24 -10.89
N ASN A 145 13.27 3.38 -11.22
CA ASN A 145 13.79 3.13 -12.56
C ASN A 145 13.59 1.67 -12.98
N THR A 146 13.74 0.72 -12.05
CA THR A 146 13.47 -0.70 -12.31
C THR A 146 11.99 -0.92 -12.62
N LYS A 147 11.08 -0.30 -11.87
CA LYS A 147 9.64 -0.32 -12.18
C LYS A 147 9.36 0.28 -13.55
N GLN A 148 9.96 1.44 -13.85
CA GLN A 148 9.72 2.12 -15.10
C GLN A 148 10.18 1.34 -16.34
N ARG A 149 11.30 0.63 -16.24
CA ARG A 149 11.75 -0.25 -17.34
C ARG A 149 10.69 -1.30 -17.70
N PHE A 150 9.87 -1.75 -16.75
CA PHE A 150 8.80 -2.72 -16.98
C PHE A 150 7.53 -2.12 -17.58
N THR A 151 7.39 -0.80 -17.63
CA THR A 151 6.27 -0.12 -18.32
C THR A 151 6.60 0.20 -19.78
N GLN A 152 7.89 0.30 -20.12
CA GLN A 152 8.37 0.65 -21.46
C GLN A 152 8.88 -0.55 -22.27
N SER A 153 9.16 -1.68 -21.61
CA SER A 153 9.67 -2.87 -22.28
C SER A 153 8.55 -3.76 -22.79
N PRO A 154 8.60 -4.22 -24.06
CA PRO A 154 7.58 -5.13 -24.58
C PRO A 154 7.59 -6.47 -23.83
N GLY A 155 6.42 -7.09 -23.70
CA GLY A 155 6.26 -8.44 -23.13
C GLY A 155 6.43 -8.54 -21.61
N ARG A 156 6.52 -7.42 -20.89
CA ARG A 156 6.62 -7.42 -19.41
C ARG A 156 5.47 -6.64 -18.82
N ARG A 157 4.73 -7.23 -17.87
CA ARG A 157 3.74 -6.50 -17.07
C ARG A 157 4.43 -5.57 -16.06
N PRO A 158 3.85 -4.41 -15.73
CA PRO A 158 4.32 -3.57 -14.63
C PRO A 158 4.31 -4.31 -13.28
N PHE A 159 5.11 -3.82 -12.33
CA PHE A 159 5.06 -4.28 -10.95
C PHE A 159 3.81 -3.73 -10.26
N GLY A 160 3.01 -4.62 -9.68
CA GLY A 160 1.77 -4.28 -8.97
C GLY A 160 2.00 -3.89 -7.51
N ILE A 161 3.01 -3.06 -7.23
CA ILE A 161 3.36 -2.64 -5.86
C ILE A 161 3.76 -1.17 -5.76
N SER A 162 3.40 -0.56 -4.64
CA SER A 162 4.01 0.67 -4.14
C SER A 162 4.85 0.33 -2.92
N MET A 163 5.94 1.08 -2.71
CA MET A 163 6.87 0.81 -1.61
C MET A 163 7.17 2.10 -0.87
N LEU A 164 7.16 2.04 0.46
CA LEU A 164 7.71 3.04 1.35
C LEU A 164 9.15 2.62 1.67
N VAL A 165 10.12 3.46 1.37
CA VAL A 165 11.56 3.21 1.56
C VAL A 165 12.05 4.22 2.58
N GLY A 166 12.40 3.76 3.77
CA GLY A 166 12.80 4.59 4.90
C GLY A 166 14.18 4.23 5.40
N GLY A 167 14.93 5.21 5.89
CA GLY A 167 16.28 4.97 6.41
C GLY A 167 17.00 6.25 6.78
N PHE A 168 18.32 6.14 6.89
CA PHE A 168 19.19 7.25 7.24
C PHE A 168 20.27 7.42 6.17
N ASP A 169 20.50 8.65 5.72
CA ASP A 169 21.69 8.94 4.93
C ASP A 169 22.94 8.98 5.85
N PHE A 170 24.14 9.00 5.26
CA PHE A 170 25.41 8.97 6.00
C PHE A 170 25.58 10.15 6.99
N ASP A 171 24.94 11.29 6.70
CA ASP A 171 24.92 12.46 7.56
C ASP A 171 24.04 12.29 8.80
N GLY A 172 23.25 11.21 8.88
CA GLY A 172 22.31 10.94 9.96
C GLY A 172 20.91 11.51 9.70
N THR A 173 20.63 12.05 8.51
CA THR A 173 19.31 12.59 8.18
C THR A 173 18.31 11.45 7.95
N PRO A 174 17.18 11.39 8.66
CA PRO A 174 16.11 10.45 8.37
C PRO A 174 15.42 10.81 7.06
N ARG A 175 15.16 9.82 6.22
CA ARG A 175 14.55 9.97 4.90
C ARG A 175 13.44 8.95 4.70
N LEU A 176 12.37 9.34 4.02
CA LEU A 176 11.29 8.46 3.61
C LEU A 176 10.88 8.79 2.17
N PHE A 177 10.88 7.77 1.32
CA PHE A 177 10.46 7.85 -0.07
C PHE A 177 9.30 6.92 -0.34
N LYS A 178 8.38 7.33 -1.21
CA LYS A 178 7.37 6.44 -1.80
C LYS A 178 7.72 6.18 -3.26
N THR A 179 7.64 4.93 -3.70
CA THR A 179 7.76 4.55 -5.12
C THR A 179 6.45 3.95 -5.63
N GLU A 180 6.03 4.31 -6.83
CA GLU A 180 4.76 3.89 -7.43
C GLU A 180 4.98 2.90 -8.61
N PRO A 181 3.96 2.10 -9.00
CA PRO A 181 4.01 1.21 -10.16
C PRO A 181 4.43 1.89 -11.48
N SER A 182 4.13 3.18 -11.61
CA SER A 182 4.53 4.02 -12.75
C SER A 182 6.04 4.27 -12.83
N GLY A 183 6.79 3.93 -11.79
CA GLY A 183 8.19 4.33 -11.64
C GLY A 183 8.38 5.76 -11.12
N ALA A 184 7.32 6.46 -10.76
CA ALA A 184 7.43 7.70 -10.02
C ALA A 184 7.93 7.43 -8.59
N TYR A 185 8.71 8.37 -8.05
CA TYR A 185 9.12 8.36 -6.65
C TYR A 185 9.25 9.78 -6.13
N TYR A 186 8.90 9.99 -4.86
CA TYR A 186 8.99 11.27 -4.19
C TYR A 186 9.38 11.07 -2.73
N GLU A 187 10.02 12.09 -2.16
CA GLU A 187 10.35 12.18 -0.74
C GLU A 187 9.15 12.71 0.05
N TYR A 188 8.95 12.19 1.26
CA TYR A 188 7.86 12.56 2.16
C TYR A 188 8.35 12.64 3.60
N PHE A 189 7.71 13.50 4.38
CA PHE A 189 7.87 13.52 5.84
C PHE A 189 7.06 12.40 6.52
N ALA A 190 5.84 12.18 6.04
CA ALA A 190 5.01 11.04 6.38
C ALA A 190 4.18 10.65 5.15
N ASN A 191 3.95 9.35 4.96
CA ASN A 191 3.11 8.87 3.86
C ASN A 191 2.51 7.49 4.16
N SER A 192 1.48 7.13 3.41
CA SER A 192 0.84 5.82 3.47
C SER A 192 0.68 5.20 2.07
N THR A 193 0.44 3.90 2.03
CA THR A 193 0.08 3.19 0.80
C THR A 193 -0.80 1.98 1.09
N GLY A 194 -1.56 1.51 0.10
CA GLY A 194 -2.43 0.34 0.23
C GLY A 194 -3.90 0.73 0.38
N ARG A 195 -4.70 -0.19 0.90
CA ARG A 195 -6.13 0.05 1.11
C ARG A 195 -6.35 1.17 2.11
N GLY A 196 -7.35 2.01 1.85
CA GLY A 196 -7.66 3.13 2.74
C GLY A 196 -6.53 4.16 2.86
N GLU A 197 -5.67 4.33 1.86
CA GLU A 197 -4.59 5.33 1.88
C GLU A 197 -5.11 6.75 2.17
N LYS A 198 -6.27 7.12 1.59
CA LYS A 198 -6.85 8.47 1.70
C LYS A 198 -7.10 8.91 3.16
N PRO A 199 -7.92 8.22 3.97
CA PRO A 199 -8.16 8.64 5.36
C PRO A 199 -6.87 8.64 6.21
N VAL A 200 -5.95 7.71 5.96
CA VAL A 200 -4.66 7.67 6.67
C VAL A 200 -3.81 8.90 6.32
N ARG A 201 -3.78 9.30 5.05
CA ARG A 201 -3.05 10.49 4.61
C ARG A 201 -3.67 11.77 5.17
N GLU A 202 -4.99 11.90 5.14
CA GLU A 202 -5.71 13.05 5.73
C GLU A 202 -5.41 13.15 7.24
N TYR A 203 -5.39 12.02 7.96
CA TYR A 203 -5.00 11.99 9.37
C TYR A 203 -3.55 12.47 9.60
N LEU A 204 -2.61 11.99 8.79
CA LEU A 204 -1.20 12.40 8.87
C LEU A 204 -1.02 13.89 8.54
N GLU A 205 -1.74 14.42 7.56
CA GLU A 205 -1.70 15.85 7.20
C GLU A 205 -2.16 16.75 8.35
N GLU A 206 -3.12 16.30 9.16
CA GLU A 206 -3.62 17.05 10.31
C GLU A 206 -2.74 16.90 11.57
N HIS A 207 -2.12 15.74 11.77
CA HIS A 207 -1.46 15.39 13.05
C HIS A 207 0.08 15.34 12.99
N TYR A 208 0.69 15.49 11.82
CA TYR A 208 2.14 15.58 11.69
C TYR A 208 2.61 16.99 12.11
N SER A 209 3.35 17.06 13.22
CA SER A 209 3.85 18.32 13.79
C SER A 209 5.17 18.08 14.54
N ASP A 210 5.89 19.16 14.86
CA ASP A 210 7.14 19.10 15.64
C ASP A 210 6.98 18.36 16.98
N GLU A 211 5.79 18.43 17.59
CA GLU A 211 5.48 17.74 18.85
C GLU A 211 5.28 16.25 18.65
N THR A 212 4.65 15.83 17.55
CA THR A 212 4.40 14.41 17.28
C THR A 212 5.61 13.68 16.70
N ILE A 213 6.65 14.42 16.29
CA ILE A 213 7.89 13.85 15.74
C ILE A 213 9.13 13.97 16.64
N VAL A 214 8.96 14.46 17.86
CA VAL A 214 10.06 14.83 18.76
C VAL A 214 10.90 13.63 19.22
N ASP A 215 10.28 12.46 19.44
CA ASP A 215 10.94 11.23 19.88
C ASP A 215 10.24 9.97 19.33
N GLU A 216 10.83 8.78 19.54
CA GLU A 216 10.25 7.50 19.09
C GLU A 216 8.83 7.30 19.57
N GLY A 217 8.58 7.54 20.85
CA GLY A 217 7.33 7.19 21.49
C GLY A 217 6.19 7.98 20.85
N ASN A 218 6.42 9.27 20.61
CA ASN A 218 5.45 10.11 19.90
C ASN A 218 5.27 9.70 18.43
N VAL A 219 6.34 9.37 17.71
CA VAL A 219 6.24 8.90 16.32
C VAL A 219 5.54 7.53 16.23
N LEU A 220 5.81 6.63 17.16
CA LEU A 220 5.15 5.33 17.30
C LEU A 220 3.64 5.52 17.52
N LYS A 221 3.25 6.41 18.45
CA LYS A 221 1.84 6.76 18.68
C LYS A 221 1.19 7.34 17.43
N LEU A 222 1.87 8.23 16.70
CA LEU A 222 1.37 8.79 15.45
C LEU A 222 1.13 7.70 14.38
N VAL A 223 2.08 6.77 14.20
CA VAL A 223 1.95 5.64 13.27
C VAL A 223 0.80 4.72 13.65
N VAL A 224 0.66 4.38 14.94
CA VAL A 224 -0.45 3.55 15.43
C VAL A 224 -1.79 4.22 15.18
N ARG A 225 -1.95 5.49 15.56
CA ARG A 225 -3.20 6.25 15.34
C ARG A 225 -3.55 6.39 13.86
N ALA A 226 -2.54 6.56 13.00
CA ALA A 226 -2.75 6.62 11.55
C ALA A 226 -3.22 5.26 10.99
N LEU A 227 -2.63 4.14 11.44
CA LEU A 227 -3.10 2.80 11.04
C LEU A 227 -4.50 2.49 11.57
N SER A 228 -4.84 2.91 12.79
CA SER A 228 -6.17 2.72 13.39
C SER A 228 -7.31 3.40 12.61
N GLN A 229 -7.01 4.30 11.66
CA GLN A 229 -8.03 4.84 10.75
C GLN A 229 -8.64 3.77 9.82
N VAL A 230 -7.93 2.67 9.58
CA VAL A 230 -8.32 1.64 8.59
C VAL A 230 -8.10 0.21 9.07
N VAL A 231 -7.28 0.00 10.10
CA VAL A 231 -6.98 -1.30 10.69
C VAL A 231 -7.83 -1.51 11.93
N GLN A 232 -8.42 -2.69 12.06
CA GLN A 232 -9.16 -3.09 13.27
C GLN A 232 -8.20 -3.18 14.47
N SER A 233 -8.66 -2.72 15.64
CA SER A 233 -7.89 -2.83 16.90
C SER A 233 -7.39 -4.25 17.14
N GLY A 234 -6.16 -4.33 17.65
CA GLY A 234 -5.48 -5.59 17.98
C GLY A 234 -4.02 -5.57 17.53
N ALA A 235 -3.10 -5.86 18.46
CA ALA A 235 -1.66 -5.84 18.19
C ALA A 235 -1.26 -6.87 17.12
N GLN A 236 -1.95 -8.00 17.05
CA GLN A 236 -1.75 -9.02 16.02
C GLN A 236 -2.01 -8.55 14.59
N ASN A 237 -2.75 -7.44 14.43
CA ASN A 237 -3.09 -6.86 13.13
C ASN A 237 -2.07 -5.81 12.66
N ILE A 238 -1.03 -5.54 13.45
CA ILE A 238 -0.06 -4.48 13.18
C ILE A 238 1.36 -5.02 13.37
N GLU A 239 2.25 -4.71 12.45
CA GLU A 239 3.71 -4.90 12.61
C GLU A 239 4.38 -3.53 12.47
N ILE A 240 5.29 -3.19 13.39
CA ILE A 240 5.98 -1.90 13.40
C ILE A 240 7.48 -2.16 13.46
N ALA A 241 8.22 -1.47 12.60
CA ALA A 241 9.67 -1.42 12.67
C ALA A 241 10.16 0.01 12.82
N VAL A 242 11.24 0.16 13.57
CA VAL A 242 11.89 1.43 13.85
C VAL A 242 13.35 1.33 13.45
N MET A 243 13.83 2.37 12.78
CA MET A 243 15.25 2.66 12.62
C MET A 243 15.60 3.93 13.40
N ARG A 244 16.74 3.90 14.10
CA ARG A 244 17.32 5.05 14.80
C ARG A 244 18.82 5.14 14.59
N PRO A 245 19.43 6.32 14.68
CA PRO A 245 20.88 6.44 14.80
C PRO A 245 21.39 5.62 15.99
N ALA A 246 22.49 4.87 15.79
CA ALA A 246 23.21 4.22 16.88
C ALA A 246 24.25 5.18 17.48
N GLU A 247 24.86 4.79 18.61
CA GLU A 247 25.92 5.59 19.25
C GLU A 247 27.09 5.86 18.30
N LYS A 248 27.42 4.89 17.43
CA LYS A 248 28.45 5.05 16.42
C LYS A 248 27.87 5.73 15.18
N LYS A 249 28.46 6.87 14.81
CA LYS A 249 28.10 7.61 13.59
C LYS A 249 28.09 6.70 12.36
N GLY A 250 27.03 6.82 11.55
CA GLY A 250 26.83 6.02 10.34
C GLY A 250 26.32 4.60 10.59
N ARG A 251 26.05 4.21 11.84
CA ARG A 251 25.32 2.97 12.19
C ARG A 251 23.93 3.32 12.66
N VAL A 252 23.00 2.39 12.45
CA VAL A 252 21.63 2.52 12.93
C VAL A 252 21.24 1.29 13.75
N ASN A 253 20.34 1.49 14.69
CA ASN A 253 19.63 0.44 15.39
C ASN A 253 18.31 0.18 14.65
N TYR A 254 18.14 -1.03 14.13
CA TYR A 254 16.89 -1.50 13.56
C TYR A 254 16.23 -2.50 14.50
N ARG A 255 14.96 -2.30 14.81
CA ARG A 255 14.16 -3.27 15.57
C ARG A 255 12.74 -3.36 15.02
N VAL A 256 12.21 -4.58 15.00
CA VAL A 256 10.77 -4.82 14.87
C VAL A 256 10.22 -4.93 16.28
N LEU A 257 9.17 -4.18 16.58
CA LEU A 257 8.57 -4.19 17.91
C LEU A 257 8.01 -5.58 18.23
N PRO A 258 8.28 -6.12 19.44
CA PRO A 258 7.64 -7.34 19.90
C PRO A 258 6.14 -7.10 20.12
N LEU A 259 5.35 -8.17 20.11
CA LEU A 259 3.89 -8.08 20.18
C LEU A 259 3.43 -7.36 21.45
N GLU A 260 4.10 -7.63 22.58
CA GLU A 260 3.81 -7.04 23.88
C GLU A 260 3.96 -5.51 23.87
N GLU A 261 4.98 -4.99 23.19
CA GLU A 261 5.20 -3.54 23.07
C GLU A 261 4.14 -2.88 22.19
N VAL A 262 3.70 -3.57 21.11
CA VAL A 262 2.58 -3.09 20.28
C VAL A 262 1.27 -3.08 21.07
N GLU A 263 1.02 -4.09 21.91
CA GLU A 263 -0.15 -4.13 22.79
C GLU A 263 -0.17 -2.98 23.80
N GLU A 264 0.97 -2.67 24.42
CA GLU A 264 1.10 -1.55 25.35
C GLU A 264 0.87 -0.21 24.63
N LEU A 265 1.46 -0.01 23.46
CA LEU A 265 1.25 1.19 22.65
C LEU A 265 -0.22 1.38 22.26
N LEU A 266 -0.90 0.31 21.87
CA LEU A 266 -2.32 0.36 21.54
C LEU A 266 -3.18 0.75 22.75
N LYS A 267 -2.92 0.18 23.93
CA LYS A 267 -3.63 0.55 25.16
C LYS A 267 -3.47 2.04 25.49
N VAL A 268 -2.25 2.56 25.37
CA VAL A 268 -1.97 3.98 25.60
C VAL A 268 -2.72 4.85 24.61
N VAL A 269 -2.65 4.52 23.31
CA VAL A 269 -3.33 5.28 22.25
C VAL A 269 -4.85 5.25 22.41
N GLU A 270 -5.44 4.11 22.76
CA GLU A 270 -6.87 3.98 22.99
C GLU A 270 -7.34 4.77 24.23
N ALA A 271 -6.55 4.78 25.31
CA ALA A 271 -6.83 5.58 26.50
C ALA A 271 -6.77 7.09 26.21
N GLU A 272 -5.70 7.57 25.59
CA GLU A 272 -5.54 8.99 25.20
C GLU A 272 -6.67 9.45 24.27
N ARG A 273 -7.13 8.57 23.36
CA ARG A 273 -8.25 8.86 22.46
C ARG A 273 -9.57 8.97 23.21
N ALA A 274 -9.85 8.05 24.14
CA ALA A 274 -11.06 8.09 24.95
C ALA A 274 -11.12 9.36 25.84
N GLU A 275 -9.98 9.78 26.38
CA GLU A 275 -9.85 11.03 27.14
C GLU A 275 -10.14 12.24 26.26
N ALA A 276 -9.55 12.32 25.06
CA ALA A 276 -9.79 13.42 24.11
C ALA A 276 -11.26 13.50 23.66
N GLU A 277 -11.90 12.35 23.38
CA GLU A 277 -13.32 12.28 23.03
C GLU A 277 -14.22 12.74 24.19
N ALA A 278 -13.89 12.35 25.43
CA ALA A 278 -14.63 12.78 26.63
C ALA A 278 -14.50 14.29 26.89
N GLU A 279 -13.31 14.86 26.70
CA GLU A 279 -13.09 16.31 26.80
C GLU A 279 -13.86 17.08 25.73
N GLU A 280 -13.89 16.59 24.49
CA GLU A 280 -14.63 17.23 23.41
C GLU A 280 -16.15 17.18 23.66
N GLN A 281 -16.65 16.07 24.20
CA GLN A 281 -18.05 15.94 24.63
C GLN A 281 -18.40 16.88 25.80
N ALA A 282 -17.50 17.02 26.78
CA ALA A 282 -17.68 17.97 27.88
C ALA A 282 -17.71 19.43 27.39
N LYS A 283 -16.84 19.79 26.44
CA LYS A 283 -16.81 21.12 25.80
C LYS A 283 -18.08 21.40 24.98
N LYS A 284 -18.61 20.41 24.26
CA LYS A 284 -19.88 20.52 23.51
C LYS A 284 -21.11 20.62 24.43
N GLY A 285 -21.12 19.88 25.55
CA GLY A 285 -22.18 19.94 26.56
C GLY A 285 -22.28 21.30 27.27
N ALA A 286 -21.14 21.97 27.50
CA ALA A 286 -21.10 23.30 28.12
C ALA A 286 -21.61 24.43 27.21
N HIS A 287 -21.57 24.26 25.88
CA HIS A 287 -21.98 25.29 24.91
C HIS A 287 -23.45 25.18 24.45
N GLY A 288 -24.15 24.09 24.80
CA GLY A 288 -25.56 23.85 24.44
C GLY A 288 -26.59 24.33 25.47
N GLY A 289 -26.15 24.82 26.63
CA GLY A 289 -27.02 25.26 27.73
C GLY A 289 -27.21 26.77 27.78
N SER A 290 -27.93 27.36 26.84
CA SER A 290 -28.54 28.69 27.02
C SER A 290 -30.07 28.55 26.91
N PRO A 291 -30.79 28.51 28.04
CA PRO A 291 -32.24 28.51 28.02
C PRO A 291 -32.76 29.89 27.61
N LYS A 292 -33.67 29.93 26.64
CA LYS A 292 -34.66 31.01 26.52
C LYS A 292 -35.95 30.58 27.18
#